data_AF-A0A4P7W4A8-F1
#
_entry.id   AF-A0A4P7W4A8-F1
#
_cell.length_a   1.000
_cell.length_b   1.000
_cell.length_c   1.000
_cell.angle_alpha   90.00
_cell.angle_beta   90.00
_cell.angle_gamma   90.00
#
_symmetry.space_group_name_H-M   'P 1'
#
loop_
_entity.id
_entity.type
_entity.pdbx_description
1 polymer ?
#
loop_
_entity_poly.entity_id
_entity_poly.type
_entity_poly.pdbx_seq_one_letter_code
_entity_poly.pdbx_strand_id
1 'polypeptide(L)'
;MENERLKSEREKLSLENKNLQLERDKKALEAENLAHRVETLENESASLKELIDSQEELPSEVQQAIKVRIEMLNALMAGYITDNDQYEKPYESWIKELTDNTEEFMNSNRLAFQASHPRFIQYFEEHDLTVSEINYVCLYAIGLRGKEVGNYMKKRSHVNISSGIRKKLGIDKHETNIGIYVRKLLKNL
;
A
#
# COMPACT_ATOMS: atom_id res chain seq x y z
N MET A 1 22.20 -50.91 20.37
CA MET A 1 22.62 -49.83 21.29
C MET A 1 23.49 -48.77 20.62
N GLU A 2 24.75 -49.03 20.24
CA GLU A 2 25.63 -47.95 19.70
C GLU A 2 25.24 -47.47 18.28
N ASN A 3 24.88 -48.39 17.38
CA ASN A 3 24.38 -48.05 16.04
C ASN A 3 23.04 -47.28 16.06
N GLU A 4 22.17 -47.54 17.03
CA GLU A 4 20.89 -46.83 17.18
C GLU A 4 21.10 -45.41 17.70
N ARG A 5 22.05 -45.21 18.63
CA ARG A 5 22.47 -43.88 19.08
C ARG A 5 23.05 -43.05 17.94
N LEU A 6 23.98 -43.63 17.16
CA LEU A 6 24.59 -42.96 16.01
C LEU A 6 23.55 -42.59 14.94
N LYS A 7 22.55 -43.45 14.72
CA LYS A 7 21.45 -43.16 13.79
C LYS A 7 20.58 -42.00 14.28
N SER A 8 20.19 -42.02 15.56
CA SER A 8 19.39 -40.95 16.18
C SER A 8 20.12 -39.61 16.18
N GLU A 9 21.44 -39.60 16.40
CA GLU A 9 22.27 -38.39 16.38
C GLU A 9 22.39 -37.81 14.96
N ARG A 10 22.55 -38.66 13.94
CA ARG A 10 22.51 -38.23 12.53
C ARG A 10 21.16 -37.66 12.12
N GLU A 11 20.05 -38.27 12.57
CA GLU A 11 18.70 -37.77 12.31
C GLU A 11 18.49 -36.39 12.96
N LYS A 12 18.96 -36.21 14.20
CA LYS A 12 18.90 -34.92 14.90
C LYS A 12 19.70 -33.84 14.18
N LEU A 13 20.94 -34.14 13.80
CA LEU A 13 21.79 -33.21 13.03
C LEU A 13 21.20 -32.88 11.66
N SER A 14 20.57 -33.85 10.99
CA SER A 14 19.88 -33.63 9.72
C SER A 14 18.68 -32.69 9.88
N LEU A 15 17.92 -32.82 10.98
CA LEU A 15 16.78 -31.97 11.26
C LEU A 15 17.23 -30.54 11.62
N GLU A 16 18.29 -30.41 12.42
CA GLU A 16 18.87 -29.12 12.80
C GLU A 16 19.40 -28.36 11.57
N ASN A 17 20.14 -29.03 10.69
CA ASN A 17 20.58 -28.44 9.42
C ASN A 17 19.41 -27.99 8.54
N LYS A 18 18.33 -28.78 8.49
CA LYS A 18 17.12 -28.41 7.75
C LYS A 18 16.45 -27.18 8.34
N ASN A 19 16.37 -27.08 9.66
CA ASN A 19 15.80 -25.91 10.33
C ASN A 19 16.64 -24.66 10.10
N LEU A 20 17.97 -24.76 10.21
CA LEU A 20 18.88 -23.66 9.91
C LEU A 20 18.78 -23.19 8.45
N GLN A 21 18.59 -24.13 7.52
CA GLN A 21 18.35 -23.78 6.11
C GLN A 21 17.02 -23.04 5.95
N LEU A 22 15.94 -23.53 6.55
CA LEU A 22 14.64 -22.87 6.50
C LEU A 22 14.67 -21.46 7.12
N GLU A 23 15.40 -21.25 8.21
CA GLU A 23 15.56 -19.91 8.80
C GLU A 23 16.35 -18.97 7.88
N ARG A 24 17.39 -19.47 7.22
CA ARG A 24 18.16 -18.70 6.22
C ARG A 24 17.31 -18.33 5.02
N ASP A 25 16.58 -19.29 4.46
CA ASP A 25 15.69 -19.08 3.32
C ASP A 25 14.58 -18.08 3.67
N LYS A 26 14.02 -18.18 4.89
CA LYS A 26 13.02 -17.23 5.40
C LYS A 26 13.61 -15.81 5.50
N LYS A 27 14.80 -15.65 6.08
CA LYS A 27 15.45 -14.33 6.19
C LYS A 27 15.79 -13.74 4.83
N ALA A 28 16.26 -14.57 3.89
CA ALA A 28 16.53 -14.14 2.53
C ALA A 28 15.25 -13.64 1.83
N LEU A 29 14.15 -14.38 1.98
CA LEU A 29 12.85 -13.99 1.42
C LEU A 29 12.30 -12.71 2.06
N GLU A 30 12.45 -12.53 3.37
CA GLU A 30 12.06 -11.29 4.06
C GLU A 30 12.87 -10.09 3.57
N ALA A 31 14.18 -10.25 3.35
CA ALA A 31 15.05 -9.21 2.82
C ALA A 31 14.70 -8.83 1.37
N GLU A 32 14.42 -9.81 0.51
CA GLU A 32 13.98 -9.58 -0.88
C GLU A 32 12.64 -8.83 -0.93
N ASN A 33 11.67 -9.25 -0.11
CA ASN A 33 10.38 -8.55 0.00
C ASN A 33 10.53 -7.11 0.51
N LEU A 34 11.45 -6.88 1.45
CA LEU A 34 11.73 -5.55 1.96
C LEU A 34 12.35 -4.66 0.88
N ALA A 35 13.35 -5.18 0.14
CA ALA A 35 14.00 -4.45 -0.95
C ALA A 35 13.00 -4.00 -2.01
N HIS A 36 12.09 -4.89 -2.44
CA HIS A 36 11.03 -4.54 -3.38
C HIS A 36 10.06 -3.46 -2.86
N ARG A 37 9.77 -3.46 -1.55
CA ARG A 37 8.93 -2.41 -0.95
C ARG A 37 9.63 -1.06 -0.95
N VAL A 38 10.92 -1.02 -0.58
CA VAL A 38 11.72 0.21 -0.60
C VAL A 38 11.78 0.77 -2.02
N GLU A 39 12.11 -0.06 -3.01
CA GLU A 39 12.15 0.33 -4.43
C GLU A 39 10.81 0.93 -4.90
N THR A 40 9.68 0.33 -4.49
CA THR A 40 8.35 0.85 -4.83
C THR A 40 8.11 2.25 -4.24
N LEU A 41 8.48 2.46 -2.97
CA LEU A 41 8.32 3.75 -2.29
C LEU A 41 9.26 4.82 -2.87
N GLU A 42 10.48 4.45 -3.22
CA GLU A 42 11.46 5.32 -3.88
C GLU A 42 10.95 5.79 -5.24
N ASN A 43 10.44 4.88 -6.06
CA ASN A 43 9.88 5.20 -7.37
C ASN A 43 8.66 6.13 -7.27
N GLU A 44 7.75 5.90 -6.31
CA GLU A 44 6.61 6.80 -6.07
C GLU A 44 7.09 8.18 -5.62
N SER A 45 8.02 8.25 -4.67
CA SER A 45 8.58 9.51 -4.17
C SER A 45 9.28 10.31 -5.27
N ALA A 46 10.07 9.65 -6.12
CA ALA A 46 10.74 10.26 -7.26
C ALA A 46 9.72 10.83 -8.28
N SER A 47 8.72 10.03 -8.66
CA SER A 47 7.69 10.44 -9.61
C SER A 47 6.89 11.65 -9.11
N LEU A 48 6.59 11.70 -7.81
CA LEU A 48 5.87 12.82 -7.19
C LEU A 48 6.73 14.10 -7.12
N LYS A 49 8.04 13.97 -6.88
CA LYS A 49 8.97 15.11 -6.91
C LYS A 49 9.10 15.68 -8.31
N GLU A 50 9.31 14.82 -9.31
CA GLU A 50 9.34 15.23 -10.72
C GLU A 50 8.06 15.94 -11.13
N LEU A 51 6.90 15.50 -10.63
CA LEU A 51 5.63 16.12 -10.92
C LEU A 51 5.48 17.53 -10.32
N ILE A 52 5.99 17.76 -9.10
CA ILE A 52 6.04 19.10 -8.51
C ILE A 52 7.01 20.00 -9.29
N ASP A 53 8.16 19.46 -9.68
CA ASP A 53 9.21 20.24 -10.34
C ASP A 53 8.88 20.57 -11.81
N SER A 54 8.08 19.73 -12.47
CA SER A 54 7.75 19.86 -13.90
C SER A 54 6.44 20.61 -14.20
N GLN A 55 5.52 20.75 -13.24
CA GLN A 55 4.25 21.43 -13.46
C GLN A 55 4.21 22.81 -12.79
N GLU A 56 4.32 23.87 -13.60
CA GLU A 56 4.26 25.26 -13.12
C GLU A 56 2.88 25.68 -12.57
N GLU A 57 1.79 24.94 -12.84
CA GLU A 57 0.40 25.36 -12.55
C GLU A 57 -0.46 24.35 -11.77
N LEU A 58 0.12 23.55 -10.87
CA LEU A 58 -0.70 22.73 -9.97
C LEU A 58 -1.44 23.60 -8.95
N PRO A 59 -2.75 23.36 -8.70
CA PRO A 59 -3.47 24.02 -7.62
C PRO A 59 -2.76 23.83 -6.27
N SER A 60 -2.79 24.85 -5.40
CA SER A 60 -2.07 24.84 -4.13
C SER A 60 -2.45 23.63 -3.25
N GLU A 61 -3.72 23.23 -3.28
CA GLU A 61 -4.25 22.10 -2.53
C GLU A 61 -3.67 20.77 -3.03
N VAL A 62 -3.44 20.66 -4.34
CA VAL A 62 -2.84 19.47 -4.97
C VAL A 62 -1.35 19.42 -4.64
N GLN A 63 -0.64 20.56 -4.74
CA GLN A 63 0.77 20.64 -4.34
C GLN A 63 0.97 20.24 -2.88
N GLN A 64 0.09 20.72 -1.99
CA GLN A 64 0.16 20.38 -0.57
C GLN A 64 -0.09 18.88 -0.33
N ALA A 65 -1.06 18.28 -1.01
CA ALA A 65 -1.32 16.84 -0.92
C ALA A 65 -0.12 16.01 -1.38
N ILE A 66 0.55 16.41 -2.47
CA ILE A 66 1.76 15.73 -2.96
C ILE A 66 2.91 15.87 -1.98
N LYS A 67 3.15 17.06 -1.42
CA LYS A 67 4.21 17.29 -0.42
C LYS A 67 4.01 16.41 0.81
N VAL A 68 2.79 16.38 1.36
CA VAL A 68 2.43 15.49 2.47
C VAL A 68 2.69 14.03 2.10
N ARG A 69 2.31 13.60 0.89
CA ARG A 69 2.54 12.24 0.42
C ARG A 69 4.04 11.90 0.34
N ILE A 70 4.87 12.80 -0.20
CA ILE A 70 6.32 12.63 -0.25
C ILE A 70 6.92 12.50 1.16
N GLU A 71 6.49 13.35 2.09
CA GLU A 71 6.93 13.27 3.50
C GLU A 71 6.56 11.93 4.13
N MET A 72 5.34 11.42 3.88
CA MET A 72 4.91 10.09 4.34
C MET A 72 5.78 8.97 3.76
N LEU A 73 6.06 9.01 2.46
CA LEU A 73 6.91 8.01 1.81
C LEU A 73 8.32 8.04 2.37
N ASN A 74 8.89 9.24 2.57
CA ASN A 74 10.23 9.39 3.15
C ASN A 74 10.29 8.88 4.59
N ALA A 75 9.24 9.14 5.39
CA ALA A 75 9.11 8.63 6.75
C ALA A 75 9.07 7.10 6.79
N LEU A 76 8.29 6.46 5.90
CA LEU A 76 8.22 5.01 5.78
C LEU A 76 9.56 4.40 5.33
N MET A 77 10.23 5.01 4.35
CA MET A 77 11.56 4.57 3.91
C MET A 77 12.61 4.70 5.01
N ALA A 78 12.59 5.79 5.79
CA ALA A 78 13.50 5.97 6.91
C ALA A 78 13.37 4.84 7.96
N GLY A 79 12.14 4.42 8.28
CA GLY A 79 11.91 3.25 9.14
C GLY A 79 12.52 1.97 8.56
N TYR A 80 12.25 1.69 7.28
CA TYR A 80 12.80 0.50 6.61
C TYR A 80 14.32 0.48 6.48
N ILE A 81 14.98 1.64 6.40
CA ILE A 81 16.44 1.73 6.22
C ILE A 81 17.17 1.69 7.56
N THR A 82 16.64 2.33 8.60
CA THR A 82 17.46 2.67 9.78
C THR A 82 17.45 1.63 10.89
N ASP A 83 16.54 0.65 10.89
CA ASP A 83 16.39 -0.38 11.95
C ASP A 83 16.51 0.23 13.37
N ASN A 84 16.07 1.49 13.51
CA ASN A 84 16.30 2.34 14.67
C ASN A 84 14.99 2.93 15.18
N ASP A 85 14.43 2.24 16.18
CA ASP A 85 13.20 2.59 16.90
C ASP A 85 13.14 4.05 17.39
N GLN A 86 14.27 4.73 17.56
CA GLN A 86 14.28 6.14 18.01
C GLN A 86 13.90 7.11 16.89
N TYR A 87 14.21 6.79 15.63
CA TYR A 87 13.78 7.58 14.47
C TYR A 87 12.37 7.22 14.03
N GLU A 88 11.90 5.99 14.28
CA GLU A 88 10.54 5.57 13.89
C GLU A 88 9.43 6.28 14.69
N LYS A 89 9.59 6.47 16.00
CA LYS A 89 8.52 6.98 16.88
C LYS A 89 7.93 8.34 16.49
N PRO A 90 8.72 9.37 16.12
CA PRO A 90 8.17 10.65 15.66
C PRO A 90 7.36 10.51 14.38
N TYR A 91 7.80 9.66 13.45
CA TYR A 91 7.11 9.41 12.19
C TYR A 91 5.83 8.59 12.39
N GLU A 92 5.84 7.60 13.29
CA GLU A 92 4.64 6.82 13.62
C GLU A 92 3.53 7.71 14.17
N SER A 93 3.83 8.62 15.10
CA SER A 93 2.83 9.54 15.66
C SER A 93 2.26 10.46 14.59
N TRP A 94 3.11 11.00 13.72
CA TRP A 94 2.70 11.89 12.65
C TRP A 94 1.85 11.18 11.59
N ILE A 95 2.27 10.00 11.12
CA ILE A 95 1.48 9.17 10.19
C ILE A 95 0.13 8.81 10.81
N LYS A 96 0.11 8.49 12.11
CA LYS A 96 -1.14 8.18 12.82
C LYS A 96 -2.08 9.38 12.87
N GLU A 97 -1.61 10.56 13.28
CA GLU A 97 -2.42 11.78 13.29
C GLU A 97 -3.00 12.10 11.90
N LEU A 98 -2.17 11.96 10.87
CA LEU A 98 -2.54 12.23 9.49
C LEU A 98 -3.57 11.24 8.93
N THR A 99 -3.54 9.99 9.41
CA THR A 99 -4.48 8.94 9.01
C THR A 99 -5.73 8.85 9.89
N ASP A 100 -5.71 9.41 11.10
CA ASP A 100 -6.84 9.41 12.03
C ASP A 100 -8.01 10.28 11.51
N ASN A 101 -7.72 11.36 10.77
CA ASN A 101 -8.75 12.09 10.02
C ASN A 101 -9.07 11.38 8.69
N THR A 102 -9.97 10.39 8.75
CA THR A 102 -10.32 9.54 7.61
C THR A 102 -10.75 10.31 6.36
N GLU A 103 -11.54 11.37 6.50
CA GLU A 103 -12.05 12.11 5.35
C GLU A 103 -10.95 12.95 4.68
N GLU A 104 -10.17 13.67 5.48
CA GLU A 104 -9.06 14.48 4.98
C GLU A 104 -7.99 13.61 4.33
N PHE A 105 -7.62 12.50 4.97
CA PHE A 105 -6.67 11.55 4.41
C PHE A 105 -7.14 11.00 3.07
N MET A 106 -8.40 10.55 2.98
CA MET A 106 -8.95 10.02 1.74
C MET A 106 -9.00 11.05 0.62
N ASN A 107 -9.35 12.31 0.95
CA ASN A 107 -9.32 13.42 0.00
C ASN A 107 -7.91 13.72 -0.50
N SER A 108 -6.95 13.86 0.42
CA SER A 108 -5.54 14.09 0.09
C SER A 108 -4.98 12.98 -0.81
N ASN A 109 -5.30 11.72 -0.47
CA ASN A 109 -4.90 10.57 -1.28
C ASN A 109 -5.49 10.61 -2.69
N ARG A 110 -6.76 10.99 -2.86
CA ARG A 110 -7.36 11.18 -4.20
C ARG A 110 -6.63 12.28 -4.97
N LEU A 111 -6.34 13.42 -4.35
CA LEU A 111 -5.65 14.53 -5.00
C LEU A 111 -4.24 14.14 -5.45
N ALA A 112 -3.52 13.36 -4.63
CA ALA A 112 -2.21 12.82 -4.99
C ALA A 112 -2.30 11.91 -6.23
N PHE A 113 -3.32 11.04 -6.32
CA PHE A 113 -3.57 10.24 -7.52
C PHE A 113 -4.04 11.06 -8.71
N GLN A 114 -4.81 12.13 -8.51
CA GLN A 114 -5.25 13.01 -9.60
C GLN A 114 -4.06 13.69 -10.26
N ALA A 115 -3.05 14.06 -9.46
CA ALA A 115 -1.82 14.61 -9.97
C ALA A 115 -0.95 13.54 -10.66
N SER A 116 -0.63 12.46 -9.95
CA SER A 116 0.32 11.43 -10.42
C SER A 116 -0.24 10.49 -11.48
N HIS A 117 -1.54 10.21 -11.45
CA HIS A 117 -2.23 9.28 -12.32
C HIS A 117 -3.58 9.89 -12.78
N PRO A 118 -3.56 10.99 -13.55
CA PRO A 118 -4.77 11.75 -13.89
C PRO A 118 -5.81 10.90 -14.64
N ARG A 119 -5.36 10.03 -15.56
CA ARG A 119 -6.25 9.09 -16.29
C ARG A 119 -6.93 8.09 -15.37
N PHE A 120 -6.27 7.68 -14.30
CA PHE A 120 -6.84 6.76 -13.32
C PHE A 120 -8.00 7.42 -12.56
N ILE A 121 -7.89 8.70 -12.18
CA ILE A 121 -9.00 9.43 -11.55
C ILE A 121 -10.10 9.75 -12.57
N GLN A 122 -9.74 10.23 -13.75
CA GLN A 122 -10.68 10.57 -14.81
C GLN A 122 -11.55 9.37 -15.20
N TYR A 123 -10.97 8.16 -15.27
CA TYR A 123 -11.71 6.93 -15.56
C TYR A 123 -12.89 6.73 -14.61
N PHE A 124 -12.73 7.02 -13.31
CA PHE A 124 -13.81 6.88 -12.35
C PHE A 124 -14.88 7.96 -12.49
N GLU A 125 -14.46 9.20 -12.80
CA GLU A 125 -15.38 10.32 -13.05
C GLU A 125 -16.26 10.05 -14.28
N GLU A 126 -15.67 9.49 -15.35
CA GLU A 126 -16.39 9.09 -16.56
C GLU A 126 -17.39 7.95 -16.34
N HIS A 127 -17.26 7.20 -15.23
CA HIS A 127 -18.20 6.15 -14.82
C HIS A 127 -19.16 6.62 -13.72
N ASP A 128 -19.34 7.93 -13.56
CA ASP A 128 -20.26 8.56 -12.60
C ASP A 128 -19.97 8.18 -11.13
N LEU A 129 -18.73 7.87 -10.78
CA LEU A 129 -18.35 7.72 -9.38
C LEU A 129 -18.32 9.11 -8.72
N THR A 130 -18.99 9.22 -7.58
CA THR A 130 -18.94 10.41 -6.74
C THR A 130 -17.56 10.56 -6.11
N VAL A 131 -17.21 11.78 -5.71
CA VAL A 131 -15.96 12.07 -4.99
C VAL A 131 -15.72 11.11 -3.82
N SER A 132 -16.77 10.77 -3.05
CA SER A 132 -16.67 9.84 -1.93
C SER A 132 -16.40 8.38 -2.36
N GLU A 133 -16.93 7.96 -3.50
CA GLU A 133 -16.66 6.64 -4.10
C GLU A 133 -15.24 6.59 -4.69
N ILE A 134 -14.77 7.68 -5.29
CA ILE A 134 -13.39 7.80 -5.80
C ILE A 134 -12.40 7.71 -4.64
N ASN A 135 -12.64 8.47 -3.56
CA ASN A 135 -11.88 8.37 -2.32
C ASN A 135 -11.82 6.93 -1.79
N TYR A 136 -12.95 6.23 -1.83
CA TYR A 136 -13.05 4.83 -1.41
C TYR A 136 -12.19 3.90 -2.27
N VAL A 137 -12.23 4.02 -3.60
CA VAL A 137 -11.39 3.17 -4.48
C VAL A 137 -9.91 3.51 -4.35
N CYS A 138 -9.54 4.76 -4.07
CA CYS A 138 -8.16 5.17 -3.82
C CYS A 138 -7.54 4.47 -2.59
N LEU A 139 -8.35 4.00 -1.63
CA LEU A 139 -7.85 3.15 -0.53
C LEU A 139 -7.35 1.78 -1.03
N TYR A 140 -7.96 1.22 -2.07
CA TYR A 140 -7.45 -0.02 -2.68
C TYR A 140 -6.23 0.23 -3.57
N ALA A 141 -6.12 1.43 -4.15
CA ALA A 141 -4.99 1.87 -4.96
C ALA A 141 -3.70 1.92 -4.13
N ILE A 142 -3.77 2.42 -2.88
CA ILE A 142 -2.64 2.37 -1.92
C ILE A 142 -2.37 0.98 -1.34
N GLY A 143 -3.10 -0.05 -1.77
CA GLY A 143 -2.82 -1.44 -1.41
C GLY A 143 -3.69 -2.03 -0.30
N LEU A 144 -4.63 -1.28 0.28
CA LEU A 144 -5.51 -1.83 1.32
C LEU A 144 -6.43 -2.92 0.75
N ARG A 145 -6.69 -3.92 1.59
CA ARG A 145 -7.62 -5.03 1.36
C ARG A 145 -9.00 -4.68 1.91
N GLY A 146 -10.04 -5.35 1.43
CA GLY A 146 -11.42 -5.03 1.83
C GLY A 146 -11.68 -5.04 3.35
N LYS A 147 -11.01 -5.92 4.10
CA LYS A 147 -11.09 -5.93 5.58
C LYS A 147 -10.42 -4.69 6.19
N GLU A 148 -9.27 -4.29 5.69
CA GLU A 148 -8.52 -3.11 6.16
C GLU A 148 -9.30 -1.83 5.84
N VAL A 149 -9.86 -1.73 4.63
CA VAL A 149 -10.74 -0.62 4.23
C VAL A 149 -11.97 -0.53 5.15
N GLY A 150 -12.63 -1.66 5.43
CA GLY A 150 -13.78 -1.69 6.33
C GLY A 150 -13.44 -1.25 7.76
N ASN A 151 -12.29 -1.70 8.28
CA ASN A 151 -11.78 -1.31 9.59
C ASN A 151 -11.43 0.19 9.63
N TYR A 152 -10.70 0.67 8.62
CA TYR A 152 -10.26 2.06 8.54
C TYR A 152 -11.44 3.04 8.50
N MET A 153 -12.43 2.75 7.67
CA MET A 153 -13.62 3.60 7.57
C MET A 153 -14.55 3.52 8.79
N LYS A 154 -14.34 2.55 9.69
CA LYS A 154 -15.20 2.27 10.86
C LYS A 154 -16.69 2.14 10.51
N LYS A 155 -17.01 1.76 9.26
CA LYS A 155 -18.38 1.71 8.71
C LYS A 155 -18.72 0.31 8.21
N ARG A 156 -19.72 -0.31 8.83
CA ARG A 156 -20.28 -1.61 8.39
C ARG A 156 -20.90 -1.56 6.98
N SER A 157 -21.31 -0.38 6.51
CA SER A 157 -21.92 -0.17 5.20
C SER A 157 -20.93 -0.16 4.01
N HIS A 158 -19.63 -0.32 4.25
CA HIS A 158 -18.63 -0.26 3.16
C HIS A 158 -18.84 -1.32 2.06
N VAL A 159 -19.49 -2.44 2.39
CA VAL A 159 -19.87 -3.49 1.42
C VAL A 159 -20.90 -2.97 0.41
N ASN A 160 -21.84 -2.12 0.85
CA ASN A 160 -22.84 -1.52 -0.04
C ASN A 160 -22.20 -0.52 -1.00
N ILE A 161 -21.22 0.25 -0.50
CA ILE A 161 -20.43 1.19 -1.33
C ILE A 161 -19.68 0.41 -2.42
N SER A 162 -18.96 -0.66 -2.04
CA SER A 162 -18.26 -1.53 -2.99
C SER A 162 -19.19 -2.12 -4.06
N SER A 163 -20.38 -2.58 -3.67
CA SER A 163 -21.38 -3.12 -4.59
C SER A 163 -21.91 -2.06 -5.57
N GLY A 164 -22.22 -0.86 -5.06
CA GLY A 164 -22.66 0.28 -5.88
C GLY A 164 -21.63 0.67 -6.92
N ILE A 165 -20.36 0.77 -6.51
CA ILE A 165 -19.25 1.09 -7.41
C ILE A 165 -19.07 0.00 -8.47
N ARG A 166 -19.09 -1.29 -8.10
CA ARG A 166 -18.96 -2.37 -9.08
C ARG A 166 -20.04 -2.31 -10.16
N LYS A 167 -21.27 -1.95 -9.79
CA LYS A 167 -22.37 -1.77 -10.74
C LYS A 167 -22.09 -0.62 -11.71
N LYS A 168 -21.59 0.53 -11.22
CA LYS A 168 -21.22 1.68 -12.06
C LYS A 168 -20.09 1.36 -13.03
N LEU A 169 -19.11 0.60 -12.56
CA LEU A 169 -17.95 0.15 -13.35
C LEU A 169 -18.25 -1.04 -14.27
N GLY A 170 -19.49 -1.54 -14.30
CA GLY A 170 -19.86 -2.69 -15.11
C GLY A 170 -19.16 -3.99 -14.74
N ILE A 171 -18.62 -4.11 -13.52
CA ILE A 171 -17.89 -5.31 -13.06
C ILE A 171 -18.90 -6.40 -12.72
N ASP A 172 -18.91 -7.51 -13.47
CA ASP A 172 -19.81 -8.62 -13.18
C ASP A 172 -19.54 -9.20 -11.79
N LYS A 173 -20.59 -9.71 -11.13
CA LYS A 173 -20.56 -10.35 -9.81
C LYS A 173 -19.50 -11.46 -9.72
N HIS A 174 -19.15 -12.09 -10.84
CA HIS A 174 -18.19 -13.20 -10.93
C HIS A 174 -16.79 -12.82 -11.45
N GLU A 175 -16.58 -11.62 -11.98
CA GLU A 175 -15.38 -11.31 -12.76
C GLU A 175 -14.14 -10.98 -11.93
N THR A 176 -14.22 -10.03 -11.00
CA THR A 176 -13.04 -9.59 -10.22
C THR A 176 -13.44 -8.81 -8.96
N ASN A 177 -12.70 -8.97 -7.87
CA ASN A 177 -12.84 -8.15 -6.65
C ASN A 177 -12.42 -6.70 -6.96
N ILE A 178 -13.19 -5.70 -6.49
CA ILE A 178 -12.92 -4.27 -6.71
C ILE A 178 -11.45 -3.88 -6.47
N GLY A 179 -10.80 -4.42 -5.43
CA GLY A 179 -9.40 -4.07 -5.13
C GLY A 179 -8.41 -4.60 -6.17
N ILE A 180 -8.67 -5.79 -6.74
CA ILE A 180 -7.85 -6.34 -7.82
C ILE A 180 -8.07 -5.52 -9.10
N TYR A 181 -9.32 -5.15 -9.37
CA TYR A 181 -9.68 -4.35 -10.54
C TYR A 181 -9.00 -2.97 -10.50
N VAL A 182 -9.13 -2.25 -9.39
CA VAL A 182 -8.52 -0.92 -9.19
C VAL A 182 -7.00 -0.97 -9.36
N ARG A 183 -6.32 -1.97 -8.78
CA ARG A 183 -4.86 -2.11 -8.93
C ARG A 183 -4.42 -2.45 -10.35
N LYS A 184 -5.25 -3.16 -11.13
CA LYS A 184 -4.99 -3.39 -12.55
C LYS A 184 -5.15 -2.10 -13.35
N LEU A 185 -6.21 -1.32 -13.07
CA LEU A 185 -6.41 -0.02 -13.71
C LEU A 185 -5.25 0.92 -13.47
N LEU A 186 -4.78 1.04 -12.21
CA LEU A 186 -3.66 1.92 -11.87
C LEU A 186 -2.37 1.60 -12.64
N LYS A 187 -2.16 0.35 -13.03
CA LYS A 187 -0.98 -0.06 -13.81
C LYS A 187 -1.13 0.14 -15.32
N ASN A 188 -2.37 0.24 -15.80
CA ASN A 188 -2.69 0.20 -17.23
C ASN A 188 -3.15 1.54 -17.81
N LEU A 189 -3.41 2.53 -16.95
CA LEU A 189 -3.88 3.88 -17.31
C LEU A 189 -2.83 4.92 -16.91
#